data_AF-A0AAX1U5L0-F1
#
_entry.id   AF-A0AAX1U5L0-F1
#
_cell.length_a   1.000
_cell.length_b   1.000
_cell.length_c   1.000
_cell.angle_alpha   90.00
_cell.angle_beta   90.00
_cell.angle_gamma   90.00
#
_symmetry.space_group_name_H-M   'P 1'
#
loop_
_entity.id
_entity.type
_entity.pdbx_description
1 polymer ?
#
loop_
_entity_poly.entity_id
_entity_poly.type
_entity_poly.pdbx_seq_one_letter_code
_entity_poly.pdbx_strand_id
1 'polypeptide(L)'
;MTTFDEIALNLSVKIPDDAKEVIKKDNLRIYYGLTRMYTVLGIKDKDIHYDEETNTGYCERDLSYAEIHLASLYAYESYLEMKELEYTEDIMGIKTITFEIKSLDKKPDAINNMLYQLRRWISEDIKRATGSAVVVGKAWEMKS
;
A
#
# COMPACT_ATOMS: atom_id res chain seq x y z
N MET A 1 2.97 1.97 22.30
CA MET A 1 1.73 1.83 21.53
C MET A 1 1.68 2.90 20.46
N THR A 2 1.52 2.51 19.19
CA THR A 2 1.35 3.44 18.05
C THR A 2 -0.10 3.42 17.58
N THR A 3 -0.74 4.59 17.46
CA THR A 3 -2.14 4.68 16.99
C THR A 3 -2.21 4.76 15.47
N PHE A 4 -3.38 4.42 14.89
CA PHE A 4 -3.57 4.62 13.44
C PHE A 4 -3.52 6.09 13.06
N ASP A 5 -3.94 7.01 13.94
CA ASP A 5 -3.82 8.45 13.73
C ASP A 5 -2.36 8.89 13.58
N GLU A 6 -1.44 8.32 14.36
CA GLU A 6 -0.01 8.60 14.21
C GLU A 6 0.52 8.17 12.83
N ILE A 7 0.03 7.03 12.30
CA ILE A 7 0.39 6.57 10.96
C ILE A 7 -0.24 7.48 9.89
N ALA A 8 -1.50 7.87 10.07
CA ALA A 8 -2.22 8.81 9.19
C ALA A 8 -1.52 10.18 9.13
N LEU A 9 -0.95 10.65 10.24
CA LEU A 9 -0.19 11.89 10.29
C LEU A 9 1.17 11.79 9.58
N ASN A 10 1.75 10.59 9.54
CA ASN A 10 3.09 10.33 9.02
C ASN A 10 3.08 9.53 7.70
N LEU A 11 2.04 9.67 6.89
CA LEU A 11 1.95 9.02 5.58
C LEU A 11 3.15 9.40 4.69
N SER A 12 3.69 8.41 3.99
CA SER A 12 4.85 8.57 3.12
C SER A 12 4.68 9.70 2.11
N VAL A 13 5.74 10.49 1.94
CA VAL A 13 5.81 11.54 0.91
C VAL A 13 5.69 10.99 -0.52
N LYS A 14 5.90 9.67 -0.71
CA LYS A 14 5.73 8.99 -2.00
C LYS A 14 4.25 8.84 -2.39
N ILE A 15 3.32 9.01 -1.45
CA ILE A 15 1.89 8.89 -1.67
C ILE A 15 1.35 10.24 -2.22
N PRO A 16 0.56 10.23 -3.30
CA PRO A 16 -0.13 11.42 -3.80
C PRO A 16 -1.05 12.07 -2.74
N ASP A 17 -1.16 13.40 -2.75
CA ASP A 17 -1.89 14.12 -1.69
C ASP A 17 -3.40 13.83 -1.66
N ASP A 18 -4.00 13.63 -2.83
CA ASP A 18 -5.40 13.18 -2.97
C ASP A 18 -5.62 11.82 -2.31
N ALA A 19 -4.70 10.88 -2.49
CA ALA A 19 -4.76 9.58 -1.81
C ALA A 19 -4.52 9.71 -0.30
N LYS A 20 -3.62 10.60 0.15
CA LYS A 20 -3.39 10.86 1.58
C LYS A 20 -4.65 11.36 2.27
N GLU A 21 -5.40 12.26 1.65
CA GLU A 21 -6.63 12.81 2.23
C GLU A 21 -7.68 11.73 2.50
N VAL A 22 -7.74 10.71 1.63
CA VAL A 22 -8.63 9.57 1.80
C VAL A 22 -8.11 8.63 2.89
N ILE A 23 -6.85 8.20 2.79
CA ILE A 23 -6.25 7.23 3.73
C ILE A 23 -6.25 7.78 5.17
N LYS A 24 -6.04 9.08 5.36
CA LYS A 24 -6.07 9.72 6.68
C LYS A 24 -7.38 9.55 7.44
N LYS A 25 -8.48 9.30 6.73
CA LYS A 25 -9.82 9.14 7.30
C LYS A 25 -10.28 7.68 7.30
N ASP A 26 -9.45 6.78 6.79
CA ASP A 26 -9.81 5.41 6.48
C ASP A 26 -8.91 4.43 7.24
N ASN A 27 -9.20 4.29 8.53
CA ASN A 27 -8.47 3.43 9.45
C ASN A 27 -8.50 1.95 9.04
N LEU A 28 -9.47 1.52 8.25
CA LEU A 28 -9.49 0.18 7.67
C LEU A 28 -8.33 -0.06 6.68
N ARG A 29 -7.94 0.96 5.91
CA ARG A 29 -6.82 0.85 4.95
C ARG A 29 -5.49 0.85 5.68
N ILE A 30 -5.41 1.62 6.78
CA ILE A 30 -4.25 1.59 7.68
C ILE A 30 -4.13 0.21 8.34
N TYR A 31 -5.23 -0.37 8.82
CA TYR A 31 -5.29 -1.73 9.36
C TYR A 31 -4.73 -2.76 8.38
N TYR A 32 -5.29 -2.82 7.16
CA TYR A 32 -4.81 -3.76 6.14
C TYR A 32 -3.34 -3.52 5.78
N GLY A 33 -2.91 -2.26 5.73
CA GLY A 33 -1.52 -1.91 5.49
C GLY A 33 -0.58 -2.45 6.57
N LEU A 34 -0.97 -2.33 7.84
CA LEU A 34 -0.22 -2.85 8.99
C LEU A 34 -0.16 -4.37 9.00
N THR A 35 -1.27 -5.07 8.78
CA THR A 35 -1.30 -6.54 8.74
C THR A 35 -0.40 -7.09 7.63
N ARG A 36 -0.39 -6.46 6.44
CA ARG A 36 0.54 -6.81 5.36
C ARG A 36 1.98 -6.57 5.75
N MET A 37 2.29 -5.40 6.32
CA MET A 37 3.62 -5.10 6.81
C MET A 37 4.10 -6.15 7.81
N TYR A 38 3.25 -6.51 8.79
CA TYR A 38 3.56 -7.49 9.82
C TYR A 38 3.85 -8.86 9.21
N THR A 39 3.02 -9.29 8.26
CA THR A 39 3.23 -10.54 7.51
C THR A 39 4.59 -10.53 6.80
N VAL A 40 4.93 -9.44 6.14
CA VAL A 40 6.17 -9.33 5.35
C VAL A 40 7.42 -9.24 6.23
N LEU A 41 7.30 -8.59 7.39
CA LEU A 41 8.39 -8.51 8.38
C LEU A 41 8.47 -9.76 9.28
N GLY A 42 7.54 -10.71 9.15
CA GLY A 42 7.48 -11.91 10.01
C GLY A 42 7.07 -11.61 11.46
N ILE A 43 6.37 -10.50 11.69
CA ILE A 43 5.85 -10.09 12.99
C ILE A 43 4.47 -10.74 13.19
N LYS A 44 4.18 -11.18 14.43
CA LYS A 44 2.87 -11.77 14.74
C LYS A 44 1.80 -10.68 14.73
N ASP A 45 0.72 -10.90 13.98
CA ASP A 45 -0.43 -10.00 13.81
C ASP A 45 -1.26 -9.75 15.08
N LYS A 46 -0.89 -10.38 16.20
CA LYS A 46 -1.63 -10.33 17.48
C LYS A 46 -1.62 -8.95 18.13
N ASP A 47 -0.72 -8.08 17.68
CA ASP A 47 -0.48 -6.77 18.28
C ASP A 47 -1.25 -5.66 17.57
N ILE A 48 -2.05 -5.97 16.53
CA ILE A 48 -2.83 -4.99 15.76
C ILE A 48 -4.30 -5.12 16.15
N HIS A 49 -4.88 -4.01 16.58
CA HIS A 49 -6.27 -3.92 17.01
C HIS A 49 -7.01 -2.91 16.15
N TYR A 50 -8.16 -3.32 15.60
CA TYR A 50 -9.05 -2.46 14.85
C TYR A 50 -10.49 -2.71 15.29
N ASP A 51 -11.19 -1.61 15.61
CA ASP A 51 -12.60 -1.59 15.95
C ASP A 51 -13.37 -0.98 14.79
N GLU A 52 -14.15 -1.82 14.11
CA GLU A 52 -14.99 -1.44 12.98
C GLU A 52 -16.13 -0.49 13.38
N GLU A 53 -16.67 -0.60 14.61
CA GLU A 53 -17.81 0.22 15.05
C GLU A 53 -17.39 1.67 15.26
N THR A 54 -16.22 1.87 15.87
CA THR A 54 -15.67 3.20 16.15
C THR A 54 -14.75 3.71 15.04
N ASN A 55 -14.41 2.84 14.07
CA ASN A 55 -13.39 3.07 13.05
C ASN A 55 -12.07 3.56 13.66
N THR A 56 -11.65 2.95 14.76
CA THR A 56 -10.39 3.28 15.45
C THR A 56 -9.48 2.06 15.51
N GLY A 57 -8.18 2.29 15.63
CA GLY A 57 -7.23 1.19 15.76
C GLY A 57 -5.87 1.63 16.27
N TYR A 58 -5.14 0.65 16.77
CA TYR A 58 -3.81 0.85 17.31
C TYR A 58 -2.97 -0.42 17.17
N CYS A 59 -1.67 -0.26 17.31
CA CYS A 59 -0.74 -1.35 17.54
C CYS A 59 -0.20 -1.27 18.97
N GLU A 60 -0.22 -2.39 19.71
CA GLU A 60 0.32 -2.47 21.07
C GLU A 60 1.81 -2.08 21.11
N ARG A 61 2.54 -2.47 20.06
CA ARG A 61 3.96 -2.17 19.89
C ARG A 61 4.18 -0.73 19.41
N ASP A 62 5.26 -0.12 19.88
CA ASP A 62 5.79 1.11 19.29
C ASP A 62 6.45 0.81 17.94
N LEU A 63 5.92 1.42 16.89
CA LEU A 63 6.49 1.35 15.55
C LEU A 63 7.60 2.39 15.42
N SER A 64 8.74 1.98 14.87
CA SER A 64 9.78 2.91 14.42
C SER A 64 9.30 3.74 13.23
N TYR A 65 9.93 4.89 12.97
CA TYR A 65 9.63 5.71 11.79
C TYR A 65 9.73 4.94 10.46
N ALA A 66 10.66 3.99 10.36
CA ALA A 66 10.80 3.15 9.17
C ALA A 66 9.59 2.22 8.99
N GLU A 67 9.06 1.68 10.08
CA GLU A 67 7.87 0.83 10.08
C GLU A 67 6.61 1.65 9.82
N ILE A 68 6.49 2.84 10.39
CA ILE A 68 5.40 3.78 10.07
C ILE A 68 5.42 4.14 8.58
N HIS A 69 6.60 4.40 8.02
CA HIS A 69 6.75 4.66 6.58
C HIS A 69 6.29 3.46 5.75
N LEU A 70 6.72 2.25 6.11
CA LEU A 70 6.36 1.03 5.39
C LEU A 70 4.85 0.72 5.50
N ALA A 71 4.27 0.86 6.69
CA ALA A 71 2.84 0.74 6.93
C ALA A 71 2.05 1.71 6.06
N SER A 72 2.51 2.96 5.93
CA SER A 72 1.85 3.95 5.06
C SER A 72 1.85 3.55 3.59
N LEU A 73 2.94 2.93 3.09
CA LEU A 73 3.01 2.44 1.71
C LEU A 73 2.06 1.26 1.49
N TYR A 74 1.97 0.33 2.45
CA TYR A 74 1.01 -0.77 2.37
C TYR A 74 -0.45 -0.32 2.53
N ALA A 75 -0.72 0.73 3.33
CA ALA A 75 -2.04 1.33 3.41
C ALA A 75 -2.45 1.95 2.06
N TYR A 76 -1.49 2.58 1.37
CA TYR A 76 -1.71 3.06 0.01
C TYR A 76 -1.90 1.93 -1.01
N GLU A 77 -1.19 0.81 -0.85
CA GLU A 77 -1.38 -0.36 -1.70
C GLU A 77 -2.82 -0.90 -1.54
N SER A 78 -3.30 -1.03 -0.30
CA SER A 78 -4.68 -1.43 0.00
C SER A 78 -5.71 -0.48 -0.63
N TYR A 79 -5.47 0.84 -0.59
CA TYR A 79 -6.31 1.82 -1.28
C TYR A 79 -6.33 1.63 -2.80
N LEU A 80 -5.17 1.39 -3.43
CA LEU A 80 -5.09 1.19 -4.88
C LEU A 80 -5.76 -0.12 -5.32
N GLU A 81 -5.62 -1.20 -4.55
CA GLU A 81 -6.30 -2.48 -4.82
C GLU A 81 -7.83 -2.34 -4.71
N MET A 82 -8.33 -1.60 -3.71
CA MET A 82 -9.75 -1.27 -3.63
C MET A 82 -10.22 -0.50 -4.86
N LYS A 83 -9.45 0.51 -5.31
CA LYS A 83 -9.77 1.26 -6.53
C LYS A 83 -9.79 0.35 -7.76
N GLU A 84 -8.82 -0.56 -7.89
CA GLU A 84 -8.79 -1.54 -8.98
C GLU A 84 -10.05 -2.41 -9.02
N LEU A 85 -10.51 -2.88 -7.85
CA LEU A 85 -11.75 -3.65 -7.72
C LEU A 85 -12.98 -2.83 -8.10
N GLU A 86 -13.13 -1.60 -7.59
CA GLU A 86 -14.23 -0.69 -7.95
C GLU A 86 -14.32 -0.49 -9.47
N TYR A 87 -13.18 -0.23 -10.13
CA TYR A 87 -13.15 -0.07 -11.59
C TYR A 87 -13.47 -1.36 -12.33
N THR A 88 -13.05 -2.51 -11.81
CA THR A 88 -13.33 -3.80 -12.43
C THR A 88 -14.81 -4.15 -12.34
N GLU A 89 -15.44 -3.90 -11.20
CA GLU A 89 -16.88 -4.05 -11.00
C GLU A 89 -17.68 -3.12 -11.90
N ASP A 90 -17.29 -1.85 -12.00
CA ASP A 90 -17.90 -0.88 -12.90
C ASP A 90 -17.81 -1.33 -14.38
N ILE A 91 -16.64 -1.82 -14.82
CA ILE A 91 -16.45 -2.33 -16.18
C ILE A 91 -17.34 -3.56 -16.45
N MET A 92 -17.48 -4.48 -15.48
CA MET A 92 -18.37 -5.63 -15.62
C MET A 92 -19.83 -5.21 -15.69
N GLY A 93 -20.26 -4.27 -14.84
CA GLY A 93 -21.61 -3.70 -14.86
C GLY A 93 -21.93 -3.04 -16.20
N ILE A 94 -20.97 -2.29 -16.77
CA ILE A 94 -21.17 -1.58 -18.03
C ILE A 94 -21.07 -2.50 -19.27
N LYS A 95 -20.19 -3.51 -19.27
CA LYS A 95 -20.15 -4.53 -20.34
C LYS A 95 -21.45 -5.33 -20.43
N THR A 96 -22.22 -5.41 -19.34
CA THR A 96 -23.55 -6.01 -19.34
C THR A 96 -24.61 -5.11 -20.00
N ILE A 97 -24.34 -3.80 -20.15
CA ILE A 97 -25.33 -2.80 -20.57
C ILE A 97 -25.08 -2.25 -21.99
N THR A 98 -23.86 -1.93 -22.44
CA THR A 98 -23.65 -1.51 -23.84
C THR A 98 -22.20 -1.44 -24.33
N PHE A 99 -22.07 -1.64 -25.64
CA PHE A 99 -20.87 -1.72 -26.46
C PHE A 99 -20.29 -0.32 -26.78
N GLU A 100 -19.70 0.40 -25.82
CA GLU A 100 -19.26 1.77 -26.17
C GLU A 100 -18.08 2.38 -25.39
N ILE A 101 -16.97 1.69 -25.08
CA ILE A 101 -15.94 2.38 -24.26
C ILE A 101 -14.48 2.08 -24.61
N LYS A 102 -13.91 2.91 -25.50
CA LYS A 102 -12.45 2.99 -25.77
C LYS A 102 -11.67 3.82 -24.73
N SER A 103 -12.34 4.52 -23.81
CA SER A 103 -11.71 5.38 -22.80
C SER A 103 -11.63 4.75 -21.40
N LEU A 104 -12.39 3.69 -21.13
CA LEU A 104 -12.36 2.96 -19.85
C LEU A 104 -11.21 1.97 -19.77
N ASP A 105 -10.75 1.43 -20.90
CA ASP A 105 -9.62 0.48 -20.94
C ASP A 105 -8.31 1.04 -20.37
N LYS A 106 -8.10 2.37 -20.37
CA LYS A 106 -6.84 3.00 -19.91
C LYS A 106 -6.75 3.24 -18.40
N LYS A 107 -7.87 3.22 -17.66
CA LYS A 107 -7.87 3.50 -16.21
C LYS A 107 -7.32 2.33 -15.37
N PRO A 108 -7.64 1.06 -15.67
CA PRO A 108 -7.01 -0.09 -15.02
C PRO A 108 -5.49 -0.10 -15.21
N ASP A 109 -5.01 0.22 -16.41
CA ASP A 109 -3.57 0.28 -16.71
C ASP A 109 -2.84 1.33 -15.87
N ALA A 110 -3.45 2.48 -15.60
CA ALA A 110 -2.86 3.51 -14.76
C ALA A 110 -2.70 3.03 -13.31
N ILE A 111 -3.71 2.39 -12.73
CA ILE A 111 -3.65 1.83 -11.37
C ILE A 111 -2.63 0.70 -11.28
N ASN A 112 -2.60 -0.18 -12.28
CA ASN A 112 -1.60 -1.25 -12.35
C ASN A 112 -0.17 -0.72 -12.40
N ASN A 113 0.07 0.36 -13.16
CA ASN A 113 1.36 1.02 -13.18
C ASN A 113 1.72 1.66 -11.82
N MET A 114 0.75 2.25 -11.11
CA MET A 114 0.96 2.80 -9.77
C MET A 114 1.25 1.71 -8.74
N LEU A 115 0.49 0.60 -8.76
CA LEU A 115 0.75 -0.59 -7.93
C LEU A 115 2.14 -1.17 -8.19
N TYR A 116 2.55 -1.27 -9.46
CA TYR A 116 3.88 -1.73 -9.81
C TYR A 116 4.99 -0.83 -9.25
N GLN A 117 4.88 0.49 -9.40
CA GLN A 117 5.84 1.44 -8.83
C GLN A 117 5.87 1.39 -7.30
N LEU A 118 4.69 1.30 -6.68
CA LEU A 118 4.55 1.21 -5.23
C LEU A 118 5.22 -0.06 -4.67
N ARG A 119 4.94 -1.23 -5.26
CA ARG A 119 5.56 -2.51 -4.88
C ARG A 119 7.07 -2.47 -5.02
N ARG A 120 7.58 -1.77 -6.03
CA ARG A 120 9.01 -1.53 -6.19
C ARG A 120 9.58 -0.70 -5.04
N TRP A 121 8.93 0.42 -4.67
CA TRP A 121 9.36 1.23 -3.53
C TRP A 121 9.34 0.45 -2.21
N ILE A 122 8.29 -0.34 -1.98
CA ILE A 122 8.15 -1.21 -0.80
C ILE A 122 9.32 -2.22 -0.76
N SER A 123 9.61 -2.89 -1.88
CA SER A 123 10.71 -3.84 -1.97
C SER A 123 12.07 -3.18 -1.70
N GLU A 124 12.30 -1.98 -2.23
CA GLU A 124 13.52 -1.20 -1.98
C GLU A 124 13.66 -0.80 -0.50
N ASP A 125 12.57 -0.37 0.14
CA ASP A 125 12.59 0.06 1.53
C ASP A 125 12.75 -1.14 2.49
N ILE A 126 12.14 -2.30 2.20
CA ILE A 126 12.38 -3.55 2.96
C ILE A 126 13.83 -3.99 2.84
N LYS A 127 14.41 -3.94 1.63
CA LYS A 127 15.82 -4.29 1.41
C LYS A 127 16.77 -3.39 2.21
N ARG A 128 16.47 -2.09 2.29
CA ARG A 128 17.23 -1.14 3.13
C ARG A 128 17.08 -1.45 4.61
N ALA A 129 15.86 -1.73 5.07
CA ALA A 129 15.57 -2.02 6.48
C ALA A 129 16.16 -3.35 6.96
N THR A 130 16.21 -4.37 6.10
CA THR A 130 16.70 -5.73 6.43
C THR A 130 18.16 -5.97 6.08
N GLY A 131 18.89 -4.94 5.58
CA GLY A 131 20.30 -5.03 5.20
C GLY A 131 20.57 -5.83 3.92
N SER A 132 19.52 -6.31 3.23
CA SER A 132 19.63 -7.01 1.95
C SER A 132 19.76 -6.02 0.80
N ALA A 133 20.84 -5.24 0.78
CA ALA A 133 21.31 -4.58 -0.43
C ALA A 133 21.83 -5.63 -1.43
N VAL A 134 20.93 -6.48 -1.95
CA VAL A 134 21.26 -7.36 -3.07
C VAL A 134 21.36 -6.48 -4.30
N VAL A 135 22.61 -6.26 -4.68
CA VAL A 135 23.12 -5.79 -5.97
C VAL A 135 22.16 -6.12 -7.11
N VAL A 136 21.29 -5.17 -7.46
CA VAL A 136 20.66 -5.13 -8.79
C VAL A 136 21.43 -4.07 -9.57
N GLY A 137 22.65 -4.44 -10.00
CA GLY A 137 23.51 -3.54 -10.76
C GLY A 137 25.00 -3.83 -10.65
N LYS A 138 25.44 -5.03 -11.06
CA LYS A 138 26.76 -5.28 -11.70
C LYS A 138 26.88 -6.77 -12.06
N ALA A 139 26.29 -7.14 -13.18
CA ALA A 139 26.67 -8.32 -13.94
C ALA A 139 26.55 -8.00 -15.43
N TRP A 140 27.19 -6.91 -15.85
CA TRP A 140 27.58 -6.76 -17.23
C TRP A 140 29.03 -6.28 -17.24
N GLU A 141 29.82 -6.93 -18.09
CA GLU A 141 31.27 -6.75 -18.30
C GLU A 141 32.20 -7.41 -17.29
N MET A 142 32.43 -8.71 -17.51
CA MET A 142 33.80 -9.24 -17.55
C MET A 142 33.83 -10.45 -18.51
N LYS A 143 33.96 -10.14 -19.80
CA LYS A 143 34.71 -10.99 -20.72
C LYS A 143 35.89 -10.15 -21.20
N SER A 144 37.07 -10.47 -20.70
CA SER A 144 38.36 -10.17 -21.30
C SER A 144 39.23 -11.40 -21.12
#